data_AF-A0A7S4Q450-F1
#
_entry.id   AF-A0A7S4Q450-F1
#
_cell.length_a   1.000
_cell.length_b   1.000
_cell.length_c   1.000
_cell.angle_alpha   90.00
_cell.angle_beta   90.00
_cell.angle_gamma   90.00
#
_symmetry.space_group_name_H-M   'P 1'
#
loop_
_entity.id
_entity.type
_entity.pdbx_description
1 polymer ?
#
loop_
_entity_poly.entity_id
_entity_poly.type
_entity_poly.pdbx_seq_one_letter_code
_entity_poly.pdbx_strand_id
1 'polypeptide(L)'
;EEGAPGVGEHAGSDEEELDVTEEPGVQRKRGATPSVHNKTGCRGIMRGTGLGKSRYQAVVEFLHIRMVSRCVGSLEKGVDFHSLLVATRQAVLDQDPPSHSSELGVRILGALEAACAESGMAVSDLSPSYRVVVGISSLLGTGADNKHTAHTRYSTNLEEVLRQRERLVAAKEAGWETFKRAWVEVMQMPVTQRDSAWGNALSQPKTEAEALA
;
A
#
# COMPACT_ATOMS: atom_id res chain seq x y z
N GLU A 1 35.29 48.20 -26.37
CA GLU A 1 35.03 47.33 -27.54
C GLU A 1 33.63 46.75 -27.36
N GLU A 2 32.62 47.32 -28.01
CA GLU A 2 32.18 46.96 -29.38
C GLU A 2 31.71 45.49 -29.44
N GLY A 3 30.50 45.10 -29.87
CA GLY A 3 29.30 45.74 -30.42
C GLY A 3 28.17 44.69 -30.33
N ALA A 4 26.94 45.10 -30.02
CA ALA A 4 25.81 45.28 -30.96
C ALA A 4 24.88 44.04 -31.11
N PRO A 5 23.56 44.26 -31.37
CA PRO A 5 22.47 43.32 -31.10
C PRO A 5 21.86 42.69 -32.38
N GLY A 6 21.11 41.59 -32.22
CA GLY A 6 20.38 40.93 -33.31
C GLY A 6 18.88 40.84 -33.04
N VAL A 7 18.11 41.72 -33.68
CA VAL A 7 16.65 41.70 -33.81
C VAL A 7 16.29 40.81 -35.01
N GLY A 8 15.25 40.00 -34.88
CA GLY A 8 14.68 39.22 -35.99
C GLY A 8 13.17 39.09 -35.83
N GLU A 9 12.44 40.07 -36.39
CA GLU A 9 11.01 39.98 -36.70
C GLU A 9 10.80 39.01 -37.86
N HIS A 10 9.85 38.08 -37.73
CA HIS A 10 9.17 37.50 -38.88
C HIS A 10 7.67 37.39 -38.60
N ALA A 11 6.94 38.27 -39.26
CA ALA A 11 5.51 38.16 -39.53
C ALA A 11 5.31 37.16 -40.67
N GLY A 12 4.45 36.18 -40.45
CA GLY A 12 3.93 35.26 -41.47
C GLY A 12 2.46 35.04 -41.18
N SER A 13 1.63 35.82 -41.85
CA SER A 13 0.21 35.55 -42.05
C SER A 13 0.10 34.51 -43.15
N ASP A 14 -0.62 33.42 -42.89
CA ASP A 14 -1.15 32.57 -43.96
C ASP A 14 -2.50 32.01 -43.55
N GLU A 15 -3.31 31.87 -44.58
CA GLU A 15 -4.75 31.96 -44.60
C GLU A 15 -5.46 30.62 -44.33
N GLU A 16 -6.76 30.77 -44.10
CA GLU A 16 -7.82 29.78 -44.02
C GLU A 16 -7.67 28.52 -44.88
N GLU A 17 -7.89 27.36 -44.26
CA GLU A 17 -8.66 26.29 -44.90
C GLU A 17 -9.59 25.65 -43.84
N LEU A 18 -10.88 25.98 -43.93
CA LEU A 18 -11.97 25.43 -43.13
C LEU A 18 -12.33 24.04 -43.69
N ASP A 19 -11.75 22.99 -43.12
CA ASP A 19 -12.16 21.61 -43.39
C ASP A 19 -13.37 21.25 -42.51
N VAL A 20 -14.52 21.07 -43.16
CA VAL A 20 -15.77 20.62 -42.59
C VAL A 20 -15.67 19.12 -42.33
N THR A 21 -15.15 18.76 -41.16
CA THR A 21 -15.10 17.37 -40.72
C THR A 21 -16.40 16.99 -39.99
N GLU A 22 -17.07 15.99 -40.55
CA GLU A 22 -18.32 15.39 -40.08
C GLU A 22 -18.28 15.06 -38.57
N GLU A 23 -19.32 15.46 -37.84
CA GLU A 23 -19.44 15.19 -36.41
C GLU A 23 -19.47 13.68 -36.12
N PRO A 24 -18.49 13.13 -35.38
CA PRO A 24 -18.54 11.74 -34.96
C PRO A 24 -19.69 11.55 -33.97
N GLY A 25 -20.65 10.71 -34.37
CA GLY A 25 -21.82 10.36 -33.59
C GLY A 25 -21.50 10.10 -32.13
N VAL A 26 -22.10 10.92 -31.26
CA VAL A 26 -22.01 10.83 -29.79
C VAL A 26 -22.54 9.47 -29.34
N GLN A 27 -21.64 8.50 -29.27
CA GLN A 27 -21.90 7.23 -28.60
C GLN A 27 -22.11 7.55 -27.13
N ARG A 28 -23.38 7.62 -26.72
CA ARG A 28 -23.80 7.66 -25.31
C ARG A 28 -23.25 6.41 -24.62
N LYS A 29 -22.07 6.53 -24.03
CA LYS A 29 -21.49 5.55 -23.10
C LYS A 29 -22.58 5.25 -22.07
N ARG A 30 -23.15 4.04 -22.14
CA ARG A 30 -24.06 3.52 -21.12
C ARG A 30 -23.34 3.71 -19.78
N GLY A 31 -23.93 4.53 -18.91
CA GLY A 31 -23.33 4.92 -17.65
C GLY A 31 -22.86 3.68 -16.92
N ALA A 32 -21.54 3.56 -16.73
CA ALA A 32 -20.98 2.59 -15.82
C ALA A 32 -21.66 2.86 -14.48
N THR A 33 -22.47 1.92 -14.01
CA THR A 33 -22.99 1.97 -12.64
C THR A 33 -21.78 2.21 -11.73
N PRO A 34 -21.78 3.27 -10.91
CA PRO A 34 -20.64 3.56 -10.05
C PRO A 34 -20.40 2.31 -9.23
N SER A 35 -19.28 1.65 -9.53
CA SER A 35 -18.86 0.48 -8.79
C SER A 35 -18.82 0.90 -7.34
N VAL A 36 -19.72 0.32 -6.53
CA VAL A 36 -19.79 0.50 -5.09
C VAL A 36 -18.53 -0.17 -4.53
N HIS A 37 -17.39 0.45 -4.75
CA HIS A 37 -16.13 0.01 -4.20
C HIS A 37 -16.29 0.03 -2.69
N ASN A 38 -15.75 -1.01 -2.04
CA ASN A 38 -15.79 -1.38 -0.63
C ASN A 38 -15.30 -0.32 0.37
N LYS A 39 -15.60 0.96 0.13
CA LYS A 39 -15.25 2.12 0.91
C LYS A 39 -16.30 2.25 2.01
N THR A 40 -15.84 2.14 3.25
CA THR A 40 -16.64 2.41 4.46
C THR A 40 -17.02 3.89 4.61
N GLY A 41 -16.44 4.78 3.79
CA GLY A 41 -16.43 6.23 4.04
C GLY A 41 -15.33 6.66 5.03
N CYS A 42 -14.82 5.73 5.85
CA CYS A 42 -13.73 5.95 6.79
C CYS A 42 -12.39 5.56 6.16
N ARG A 43 -11.53 6.54 5.89
CA ARG A 43 -10.16 6.28 5.41
C ARG A 43 -9.45 5.36 6.41
N GLY A 44 -8.81 4.31 5.91
CA GLY A 44 -8.09 3.32 6.74
C GLY A 44 -8.96 2.20 7.31
N ILE A 45 -10.26 2.13 6.98
CA ILE A 45 -11.12 0.99 7.32
C ILE A 45 -11.60 0.29 6.06
N MET A 46 -11.19 -0.96 5.88
CA MET A 46 -11.66 -1.83 4.79
C MET A 46 -12.98 -2.50 5.18
N ARG A 47 -13.97 -2.46 4.29
CA ARG A 47 -15.20 -3.26 4.40
C ARG A 47 -15.03 -4.55 3.61
N GLY A 48 -15.21 -5.69 4.26
CA GLY A 48 -15.42 -6.98 3.62
C GLY A 48 -16.89 -7.38 3.71
N THR A 49 -17.40 -8.02 2.66
CA THR A 49 -18.68 -8.74 2.70
C THR A 49 -18.35 -10.24 2.67
N GLY A 50 -18.70 -10.96 3.74
CA GLY A 50 -18.50 -12.40 3.84
C GLY A 50 -19.73 -13.06 4.44
N LEU A 51 -20.28 -14.07 3.77
CA LEU A 51 -21.47 -14.81 4.21
C LEU A 51 -22.65 -13.90 4.59
N GLY A 52 -22.87 -12.82 3.83
CA GLY A 52 -23.95 -11.86 4.09
C GLY A 52 -23.74 -10.93 5.29
N LYS A 53 -22.61 -11.02 6.01
CA LYS A 53 -22.29 -10.13 7.13
C LYS A 53 -21.22 -9.11 6.72
N SER A 54 -21.42 -7.85 7.13
CA SER A 54 -20.39 -6.82 7.00
C SER A 54 -19.28 -7.10 8.00
N ARG A 55 -18.04 -7.04 7.53
CA ARG A 55 -16.83 -7.12 8.36
C ARG A 55 -15.98 -5.88 8.11
N TYR A 56 -15.39 -5.36 9.17
CA TYR A 56 -14.54 -4.18 9.13
C TYR A 56 -13.13 -4.53 9.59
N GLN A 57 -12.13 -3.97 8.93
CA GLN A 57 -10.72 -4.17 9.25
C GLN A 57 -10.00 -2.83 9.19
N ALA A 58 -9.32 -2.48 10.27
CA ALA A 58 -8.46 -1.30 10.32
C ALA A 58 -7.13 -1.57 9.61
N VAL A 59 -6.62 -0.56 8.92
CA VAL A 59 -5.38 -0.63 8.13
C VAL A 59 -4.60 0.67 8.30
N VAL A 60 -3.31 0.55 8.58
CA VAL A 60 -2.35 1.65 8.46
C VAL A 60 -1.12 1.17 7.68
N GLU A 61 -0.44 2.11 7.05
CA GLU A 61 0.79 1.85 6.31
C GLU A 61 1.82 2.93 6.63
N PHE A 62 3.04 2.50 6.94
CA PHE A 62 4.19 3.37 7.20
C PHE A 62 5.48 2.57 7.05
N LEU A 63 6.57 3.24 6.61
CA LEU A 63 7.90 2.64 6.51
C LEU A 63 7.91 1.28 5.75
N HIS A 64 7.16 1.17 4.65
CA HIS A 64 7.00 -0.07 3.87
C HIS A 64 6.32 -1.25 4.59
N ILE A 65 5.65 -0.98 5.71
CA ILE A 65 4.89 -1.98 6.46
C ILE A 65 3.42 -1.59 6.43
N ARG A 66 2.56 -2.53 6.02
CA ARG A 66 1.12 -2.44 6.21
C ARG A 66 0.73 -3.28 7.40
N MET A 67 0.18 -2.63 8.42
CA MET A 67 -0.40 -3.26 9.61
C MET A 67 -1.91 -3.27 9.48
N VAL A 68 -2.54 -4.42 9.78
CA VAL A 68 -3.99 -4.57 9.76
C VAL A 68 -4.50 -5.23 11.03
N SER A 69 -5.67 -4.83 11.50
CA SER A 69 -6.35 -5.48 12.64
C SER A 69 -6.94 -6.83 12.23
N ARG A 70 -7.51 -7.56 13.19
CA ARG A 70 -8.51 -8.59 12.88
C ARG A 70 -9.80 -7.98 12.33
N CYS A 71 -10.63 -8.81 11.70
CA CYS A 71 -11.95 -8.41 11.25
C CYS A 71 -12.94 -8.32 12.42
N VAL A 72 -13.80 -7.31 12.43
CA VAL A 72 -14.87 -7.10 13.42
C VAL A 72 -16.22 -6.88 12.75
N GLY A 73 -17.31 -7.16 13.48
CA GLY A 73 -18.67 -7.08 12.96
C GLY A 73 -19.31 -5.69 12.98
N SER A 74 -18.73 -4.74 13.72
CA SER A 74 -19.24 -3.36 13.83
C SER A 74 -18.24 -2.35 13.30
N LEU A 75 -18.74 -1.25 12.73
CA LEU A 75 -17.90 -0.18 12.19
C LEU A 75 -17.23 0.57 13.33
N GLU A 76 -17.95 0.80 14.42
CA GLU A 76 -17.48 1.48 15.63
C GLU A 76 -16.23 0.79 16.16
N LYS A 77 -16.25 -0.54 16.30
CA LYS A 77 -15.07 -1.29 16.74
C LYS A 77 -13.92 -1.22 15.73
N GLY A 78 -14.25 -1.14 14.44
CA GLY A 78 -13.26 -0.92 13.38
C GLY A 78 -12.61 0.47 13.47
N VAL A 79 -13.37 1.49 13.86
CA VAL A 79 -12.88 2.85 14.12
C VAL A 79 -11.97 2.84 15.36
N ASP A 80 -12.36 2.19 16.45
CA ASP A 80 -11.52 2.05 17.65
C ASP A 80 -10.17 1.42 17.30
N PHE A 81 -10.19 0.30 16.56
CA PHE A 81 -8.96 -0.34 16.10
C PHE A 81 -8.13 0.57 15.22
N HIS A 82 -8.75 1.31 14.29
CA HIS A 82 -8.03 2.22 13.42
C HIS A 82 -7.37 3.37 14.19
N SER A 83 -8.05 3.95 15.18
CA SER A 83 -7.48 4.98 16.05
C SER A 83 -6.23 4.48 16.78
N LEU A 84 -6.24 3.25 17.29
CA LEU A 84 -5.06 2.62 17.90
C LEU A 84 -3.92 2.46 16.90
N LEU A 85 -4.20 1.91 15.71
CA LEU A 85 -3.18 1.73 14.69
C LEU A 85 -2.56 3.08 14.22
N VAL A 86 -3.37 4.15 14.17
CA VAL A 86 -2.90 5.50 13.83
C VAL A 86 -2.03 6.06 14.95
N ALA A 87 -2.42 5.91 16.21
CA ALA A 87 -1.60 6.32 17.36
C ALA A 87 -0.25 5.59 17.38
N THR A 88 -0.24 4.27 17.16
CA THR A 88 1.00 3.49 17.00
C THR A 88 1.87 4.02 15.86
N ARG A 89 1.27 4.27 14.68
CA ARG A 89 2.00 4.85 13.53
C ARG A 89 2.63 6.20 13.89
N GLN A 90 1.88 7.09 14.52
CA GLN A 90 2.35 8.42 14.84
C GLN A 90 3.52 8.36 15.85
N ALA A 91 3.36 7.58 16.92
CA ALA A 91 4.40 7.40 17.93
C ALA A 91 5.71 6.80 17.37
N VAL A 92 5.63 5.95 16.33
CA VAL A 92 6.83 5.44 15.64
C VAL A 92 7.46 6.49 14.73
N LEU A 93 6.65 7.28 14.03
CA LEU A 93 7.12 8.31 13.09
C LEU A 93 7.64 9.58 13.77
N ASP A 94 7.24 9.86 15.01
CA ASP A 94 7.72 11.00 15.80
C ASP A 94 9.14 10.81 16.36
N GLN A 95 9.73 9.62 16.20
CA GLN A 95 11.09 9.29 16.62
C GLN A 95 12.08 9.43 15.47
N ASP A 96 13.37 9.56 15.79
CA ASP A 96 14.44 9.58 14.79
C ASP A 96 14.42 8.30 13.92
N PRO A 97 14.77 8.35 12.63
CA PRO A 97 14.79 7.17 11.77
C PRO A 97 15.58 6.00 12.39
N PRO A 98 15.03 4.77 12.43
CA PRO A 98 15.71 3.64 13.04
C PRO A 98 16.95 3.27 12.23
N SER A 99 18.05 2.96 12.92
CA SER A 99 19.29 2.54 12.27
C SER A 99 19.20 1.10 11.75
N HIS A 100 18.39 0.27 12.41
CA HIS A 100 18.26 -1.16 12.11
C HIS A 100 16.81 -1.64 12.14
N SER A 101 16.53 -2.74 11.42
CA SER A 101 15.21 -3.38 11.37
C SER A 101 14.74 -3.88 12.74
N SER A 102 15.64 -4.38 13.59
CA SER A 102 15.33 -4.86 14.94
C SER A 102 14.83 -3.73 15.85
N GLU A 103 15.48 -2.57 15.79
CA GLU A 103 15.08 -1.36 16.51
C GLU A 103 13.67 -0.91 16.08
N LEU A 104 13.38 -0.91 14.78
CA LEU A 104 12.04 -0.61 14.27
C LEU A 104 10.98 -1.57 14.84
N GLY A 105 11.29 -2.86 14.96
CA GLY A 105 10.40 -3.85 15.57
C GLY A 105 10.06 -3.55 17.02
N VAL A 106 11.08 -3.25 17.84
CA VAL A 106 10.90 -2.86 19.25
C VAL A 106 10.03 -1.61 19.36
N ARG A 107 10.27 -0.60 18.52
CA ARG A 107 9.49 0.65 18.52
C ARG A 107 8.03 0.43 18.13
N ILE A 108 7.76 -0.39 17.10
CA ILE A 108 6.39 -0.72 16.69
C ILE A 108 5.65 -1.45 17.81
N LEU A 109 6.26 -2.45 18.43
CA LEU A 109 5.63 -3.22 19.51
C LEU A 109 5.39 -2.35 20.75
N GLY A 110 6.39 -1.58 21.18
CA GLY A 110 6.26 -0.67 22.32
C GLY A 110 5.19 0.40 22.12
N ALA A 111 5.14 1.02 20.92
CA ALA A 111 4.10 2.00 20.59
C ALA A 111 2.70 1.37 20.51
N LEU A 112 2.60 0.10 20.08
CA LEU A 112 1.34 -0.62 20.04
C LEU A 112 0.83 -0.97 21.44
N GLU A 113 1.72 -1.48 22.30
CA GLU A 113 1.42 -1.80 23.69
C GLU A 113 1.00 -0.55 24.47
N ALA A 114 1.71 0.56 24.30
CA ALA A 114 1.36 1.84 24.93
C ALA A 114 -0.03 2.33 24.50
N ALA A 115 -0.31 2.39 23.19
CA ALA A 115 -1.61 2.81 22.68
C ALA A 115 -2.75 1.90 23.17
N CYS A 116 -2.52 0.59 23.20
CA CYS A 116 -3.48 -0.38 23.72
C CYS A 116 -3.74 -0.16 25.22
N ALA A 117 -2.68 0.02 26.03
CA ALA A 117 -2.78 0.27 27.46
C ALA A 117 -3.56 1.56 27.79
N GLU A 118 -3.30 2.65 27.07
CA GLU A 118 -4.02 3.93 27.23
C GLU A 118 -5.52 3.82 26.94
N SER A 119 -5.89 2.94 26.01
CA SER A 119 -7.30 2.68 25.64
C SER A 119 -8.00 1.61 26.48
N GLY A 120 -7.28 0.94 27.39
CA GLY A 120 -7.79 -0.22 28.12
C GLY A 120 -8.08 -1.44 27.24
N MET A 121 -7.41 -1.58 26.10
CA MET A 121 -7.55 -2.71 25.17
C MET A 121 -6.34 -3.63 25.25
N ALA A 122 -6.54 -4.95 25.13
CA ALA A 122 -5.41 -5.87 25.00
C ALA A 122 -4.91 -5.90 23.56
N VAL A 123 -3.59 -6.05 23.35
CA VAL A 123 -3.01 -6.24 22.00
C VAL A 123 -3.61 -7.45 21.29
N SER A 124 -3.98 -8.49 22.04
CA SER A 124 -4.66 -9.69 21.53
C SER A 124 -6.06 -9.41 20.97
N ASP A 125 -6.76 -8.37 21.44
CA ASP A 125 -8.06 -7.98 20.88
C ASP A 125 -7.92 -7.44 19.46
N LEU A 126 -6.87 -6.66 19.22
CA LEU A 126 -6.52 -6.16 17.91
C LEU A 126 -6.00 -7.28 17.00
N SER A 127 -5.21 -8.20 17.57
CA SER A 127 -4.55 -9.32 16.86
C SER A 127 -3.87 -8.85 15.57
N PRO A 128 -2.90 -7.92 15.60
CA PRO A 128 -2.34 -7.31 14.39
C PRO A 128 -1.70 -8.35 13.45
N SER A 129 -1.70 -8.05 12.16
CA SER A 129 -0.90 -8.77 11.16
C SER A 129 -0.26 -7.78 10.23
N TYR A 130 0.91 -8.16 9.71
CA TYR A 130 1.82 -7.28 9.02
C TYR A 130 2.13 -7.85 7.64
N ARG A 131 2.42 -6.97 6.69
CA ARG A 131 3.05 -7.34 5.42
C ARG A 131 3.91 -6.19 4.91
N VAL A 132 4.82 -6.49 4.01
CA VAL A 132 5.63 -5.47 3.34
C VAL A 132 4.85 -4.90 2.16
N VAL A 133 4.96 -3.59 1.97
CA VAL A 133 4.44 -2.87 0.79
C VAL A 133 5.55 -2.01 0.21
N VAL A 134 5.97 -2.33 -1.02
CA VAL A 134 7.02 -1.60 -1.74
C VAL A 134 6.45 -1.01 -3.01
N GLY A 135 6.56 0.31 -3.19
CA GLY A 135 6.25 0.97 -4.45
C GLY A 135 7.33 0.64 -5.49
N ILE A 136 6.90 0.14 -6.65
CA ILE A 136 7.79 -0.34 -7.73
C ILE A 136 7.65 0.46 -9.02
N SER A 137 6.82 1.53 -9.07
CA SER A 137 6.64 2.34 -10.29
C SER A 137 7.99 2.82 -10.86
N SER A 138 8.90 3.30 -10.00
CA SER A 138 10.23 3.74 -10.40
C SER A 138 11.10 2.65 -11.04
N LEU A 139 10.90 1.38 -10.66
CA LEU A 139 11.62 0.24 -11.24
C LEU A 139 11.07 -0.13 -12.63
N LEU A 140 9.81 0.18 -12.91
CA LEU A 140 9.13 -0.15 -14.16
C LEU A 140 9.25 0.96 -15.21
N GLY A 141 9.84 2.11 -14.88
CA GLY A 141 9.87 3.28 -15.76
C GLY A 141 8.49 3.91 -15.99
N THR A 142 7.45 3.40 -15.35
CA THR A 142 6.14 4.05 -15.24
C THR A 142 6.28 5.17 -14.22
N GLY A 143 5.84 6.40 -14.54
CA GLY A 143 6.13 7.60 -13.75
C GLY A 143 5.73 7.59 -12.26
N ALA A 144 5.66 8.77 -11.65
CA ALA A 144 5.44 8.91 -10.21
C ALA A 144 4.02 8.52 -9.72
N ASP A 145 3.18 7.91 -10.57
CA ASP A 145 1.91 7.38 -10.11
C ASP A 145 2.16 6.11 -9.28
N ASN A 146 1.89 6.22 -7.96
CA ASN A 146 2.00 5.15 -6.97
C ASN A 146 1.00 3.98 -7.19
N LYS A 147 0.68 3.66 -8.45
CA LYS A 147 -0.25 2.60 -8.84
C LYS A 147 0.39 1.22 -8.71
N HIS A 148 1.71 1.12 -8.88
CA HIS A 148 2.40 -0.16 -8.85
C HIS A 148 3.03 -0.39 -7.48
N THR A 149 2.44 -1.31 -6.72
CA THR A 149 2.97 -1.75 -5.43
C THR A 149 3.09 -3.27 -5.40
N ALA A 150 4.21 -3.75 -4.91
CA ALA A 150 4.41 -5.15 -4.58
C ALA A 150 4.01 -5.37 -3.11
N HIS A 151 3.33 -6.49 -2.85
CA HIS A 151 2.90 -6.88 -1.52
C HIS A 151 3.48 -8.26 -1.16
N THR A 152 3.87 -8.44 0.10
CA THR A 152 4.14 -9.78 0.64
C THR A 152 2.87 -10.39 1.25
N ARG A 153 2.96 -11.66 1.67
CA ARG A 153 1.89 -12.30 2.44
C ARG A 153 1.81 -11.71 3.85
N TYR A 154 0.62 -11.79 4.43
CA TYR A 154 0.42 -11.37 5.82
C TYR A 154 1.06 -12.38 6.78
N SER A 155 1.78 -11.88 7.78
CA SER A 155 2.30 -12.65 8.91
C SER A 155 1.91 -11.97 10.24
N THR A 156 1.71 -12.75 11.30
CA THR A 156 1.60 -12.26 12.69
C THR A 156 2.96 -12.06 13.34
N ASN A 157 4.04 -12.57 12.74
CA ASN A 157 5.40 -12.42 13.22
C ASN A 157 6.03 -11.14 12.63
N LEU A 158 6.09 -10.06 13.41
CA LEU A 158 6.64 -8.78 12.98
C LEU A 158 8.12 -8.88 12.61
N GLU A 159 8.92 -9.64 13.34
CA GLU A 159 10.35 -9.81 13.09
C GLU A 159 10.62 -10.47 11.73
N GLU A 160 9.80 -11.46 11.37
CA GLU A 160 9.82 -12.08 10.03
C GLU A 160 9.52 -11.04 8.93
N VAL A 161 8.48 -10.22 9.12
CA VAL A 161 8.10 -9.16 8.15
C VAL A 161 9.20 -8.10 8.03
N LEU A 162 9.89 -7.76 9.11
CA LEU A 162 10.99 -6.79 9.09
C LEU A 162 12.19 -7.31 8.30
N ARG A 163 12.52 -8.61 8.42
CA ARG A 163 13.55 -9.25 7.58
C ARG A 163 13.16 -9.25 6.09
N GLN A 164 11.90 -9.53 5.79
CA GLN A 164 11.38 -9.42 4.41
C GLN A 164 11.48 -7.98 3.89
N ARG A 165 11.14 -6.98 4.72
CA ARG A 165 11.21 -5.56 4.38
C ARG A 165 12.64 -5.16 4.01
N GLU A 166 13.60 -5.49 4.86
CA GLU A 166 15.01 -5.16 4.64
C GLU A 166 15.51 -5.72 3.31
N ARG A 167 15.21 -7.00 3.05
CA ARG A 167 15.57 -7.66 1.78
C ARG A 167 14.95 -6.96 0.57
N LEU A 168 13.65 -6.66 0.61
CA LEU A 168 12.95 -6.06 -0.53
C LEU A 168 13.32 -4.61 -0.78
N VAL A 169 13.57 -3.83 0.29
CA VAL A 169 14.04 -2.44 0.16
C VAL A 169 15.46 -2.42 -0.42
N ALA A 170 16.37 -3.24 0.10
CA ALA A 170 17.72 -3.34 -0.45
C ALA A 170 17.72 -3.81 -1.91
N ALA A 171 16.90 -4.82 -2.25
CA ALA A 171 16.80 -5.32 -3.61
C ALA A 171 16.18 -4.31 -4.58
N LYS A 172 15.27 -3.44 -4.10
CA LYS A 172 14.72 -2.33 -4.89
C LYS A 172 15.81 -1.34 -5.30
N GLU A 173 16.70 -0.95 -4.38
CA GLU A 173 17.81 -0.03 -4.70
C GLU A 173 18.80 -0.65 -5.71
N ALA A 174 18.88 -1.98 -5.77
CA ALA A 174 19.69 -2.71 -6.74
C ALA A 174 19.02 -2.92 -8.12
N GLY A 175 17.79 -2.44 -8.32
CA GLY A 175 17.08 -2.49 -9.60
C GLY A 175 16.06 -3.62 -9.75
N TRP A 176 15.33 -3.59 -10.87
CA TRP A 176 14.14 -4.42 -11.08
C TRP A 176 14.38 -5.93 -11.02
N GLU A 177 15.41 -6.44 -11.70
CA GLU A 177 15.68 -7.89 -11.75
C GLU A 177 16.05 -8.45 -10.35
N THR A 178 16.83 -7.69 -9.58
CA THR A 178 17.19 -8.04 -8.20
C THR A 178 15.96 -8.03 -7.31
N PHE A 179 15.13 -6.99 -7.44
CA PHE A 179 13.87 -6.88 -6.71
C PHE A 179 12.92 -8.04 -7.00
N LYS A 180 12.69 -8.35 -8.28
CA LYS A 180 11.79 -9.42 -8.71
C LYS A 180 12.20 -10.77 -8.12
N ARG A 181 13.50 -11.10 -8.17
CA ARG A 181 14.04 -12.33 -7.57
C ARG A 181 13.80 -12.37 -6.06
N ALA A 182 14.16 -11.30 -5.35
CA ALA A 182 13.95 -11.21 -3.90
C ALA A 182 12.46 -11.31 -3.52
N TRP A 183 11.57 -10.73 -4.32
CA TRP A 183 10.14 -10.81 -4.11
C TRP A 183 9.59 -12.22 -4.29
N VAL A 184 9.99 -12.94 -5.35
CA VAL A 184 9.61 -14.35 -5.54
C VAL A 184 10.08 -15.21 -4.37
N GLU A 185 11.34 -15.06 -3.95
CA GLU A 185 11.88 -15.79 -2.80
C GLU A 185 11.07 -15.52 -1.53
N VAL A 186 10.77 -14.25 -1.22
CA VAL A 186 9.94 -13.88 -0.07
C VAL A 186 8.53 -14.46 -0.18
N MET A 187 7.94 -14.48 -1.37
CA MET A 187 6.61 -15.05 -1.58
C MET A 187 6.58 -16.57 -1.38
N GLN A 188 7.71 -17.26 -1.49
CA GLN A 188 7.88 -18.70 -1.24
C GLN A 188 8.20 -19.05 0.23
N MET A 189 8.68 -18.11 1.05
CA MET A 189 9.06 -18.38 2.44
C MET A 189 7.86 -18.78 3.32
N PRO A 190 7.97 -19.70 4.28
CA PRO A 190 6.88 -19.97 5.22
C PRO A 190 6.54 -18.69 6.01
N VAL A 191 5.24 -18.41 6.23
CA VAL A 191 4.77 -17.25 7.00
C VAL A 191 3.90 -17.69 8.17
N THR A 192 4.03 -17.00 9.30
CA THR A 192 3.18 -17.27 10.47
C THR A 192 1.81 -16.64 10.29
N GLN A 193 0.77 -17.44 10.07
CA GLN A 193 -0.60 -16.93 9.87
C GLN A 193 -1.37 -16.81 11.19
N ARG A 194 -2.48 -16.07 11.17
CA ARG A 194 -3.44 -16.10 12.28
C ARG A 194 -4.21 -17.42 12.24
N ASP A 195 -4.49 -18.01 13.41
CA ASP A 195 -5.40 -19.17 13.52
C ASP A 195 -6.79 -18.86 12.95
N SER A 196 -7.21 -17.60 13.08
CA SER A 196 -8.45 -17.07 12.56
C SER A 196 -8.29 -16.38 11.20
N ALA A 197 -7.30 -16.75 10.38
CA ALA A 197 -7.21 -16.27 9.00
C ALA A 197 -8.32 -16.91 8.13
N TRP A 198 -8.90 -16.14 7.21
CA TRP A 198 -9.96 -16.60 6.32
C TRP A 198 -9.65 -16.23 4.87
N GLY A 199 -10.10 -17.04 3.92
CA GLY A 199 -9.95 -16.79 2.49
C GLY A 199 -8.48 -16.66 2.07
N ASN A 200 -8.15 -15.65 1.28
CA ASN A 200 -6.79 -15.41 0.77
C ASN A 200 -5.74 -15.13 1.88
N ALA A 201 -6.17 -14.90 3.11
CA ALA A 201 -5.29 -14.81 4.27
C ALA A 201 -4.69 -16.17 4.70
N LEU A 202 -5.25 -17.29 4.23
CA LEU A 202 -4.70 -18.65 4.39
C LEU A 202 -3.76 -19.03 3.22
N SER A 203 -3.10 -18.06 2.61
CA SER A 203 -2.29 -18.32 1.41
C SER A 203 -1.09 -19.20 1.74
N GLN A 204 -1.12 -20.42 1.24
CA GLN A 204 0.03 -21.32 1.21
C GLN A 204 1.23 -20.63 0.56
N PRO A 205 2.47 -21.09 0.84
CA PRO A 205 3.63 -20.71 0.04
C PRO A 205 3.30 -20.76 -1.44
N LYS A 206 3.48 -19.63 -2.12
CA LYS A 206 3.26 -19.59 -3.57
C LYS A 206 4.36 -20.41 -4.24
N THR A 207 4.00 -21.15 -5.27
CA THR A 207 4.98 -21.68 -6.23
C THR A 207 5.65 -20.52 -6.98
N GLU A 208 6.80 -20.79 -7.62
CA GLU A 208 7.47 -19.80 -8.47
C GLU A 208 6.54 -19.26 -9.57
N ALA A 209 5.80 -20.16 -10.23
CA ALA A 209 4.84 -19.78 -11.25
C ALA A 209 3.74 -18.84 -10.73
N GLU A 210 3.19 -19.10 -9.54
CA GLU A 210 2.17 -18.25 -8.91
C GLU A 210 2.70 -16.91 -8.39
N ALA A 211 4.02 -16.83 -8.13
CA ALA A 211 4.68 -15.58 -7.76
C ALA A 211 4.97 -14.70 -8.98
N LEU A 212 5.21 -15.30 -10.14
CA LEU A 212 5.49 -14.60 -11.39
C LEU A 212 4.23 -14.18 -12.18
N ALA A 213 3.09 -14.81 -11.89
CA ALA A 213 1.78 -14.49 -12.47
C ALA A 213 1.16 -13.22 -11.86
#